data_AF-A0A248VYC6-F1
#
_entry.id   AF-A0A248VYC6-F1
#
_cell.length_a   1.000
_cell.length_b   1.000
_cell.length_c   1.000
_cell.angle_alpha   90.00
_cell.angle_beta   90.00
_cell.angle_gamma   90.00
#
_symmetry.space_group_name_H-M   'P 1'
#
loop_
_entity.id
_entity.type
_entity.pdbx_description
1 polymer ?
#
loop_
_entity_poly.entity_id
_entity_poly.type
_entity_poly.pdbx_seq_one_letter_code
_entity_poly.pdbx_strand_id
1 'polypeptide(L)'
;MPQAAALTTLVNQMPFTQLIGGLYSSIWIKKKAVEYAVSGRRKSDDAVVSLAGAGAPALVIDLDGVLGDAKTVDVEVGGAAYGITKMAIVGGTEYAMTEHARIPPAARGVPTIVI
;
A
#
# COMPACT_ATOMS: atom_id res chain seq x y z
N MET A 1 14.15 11.12 8.19
CA MET A 1 14.50 9.78 7.67
C MET A 1 13.80 9.60 6.33
N PRO A 2 14.47 9.14 5.26
CA PRO A 2 13.89 9.03 3.92
C PRO A 2 12.58 8.22 3.87
N GLN A 3 12.49 7.15 4.66
CA GLN A 3 11.30 6.28 4.71
C GLN A 3 10.06 7.02 5.25
N ALA A 4 10.19 7.85 6.30
CA ALA A 4 9.06 8.59 6.87
C ALA A 4 8.47 9.63 5.90
N ALA A 5 9.33 10.25 5.08
CA ALA A 5 8.89 11.14 4.01
C ALA A 5 8.17 10.37 2.89
N ALA A 6 8.72 9.22 2.48
CA ALA A 6 8.08 8.33 1.51
C ALA A 6 6.71 7.83 2.00
N LEU A 7 6.60 7.47 3.29
CA LEU A 7 5.32 7.06 3.88
C LEU A 7 4.31 8.20 3.86
N THR A 8 4.75 9.43 4.20
CA THR A 8 3.90 10.62 4.14
C THR A 8 3.36 10.87 2.72
N THR A 9 4.17 10.64 1.69
CA THR A 9 3.69 10.70 0.30
C THR A 9 2.71 9.57 0.00
N LEU A 10 3.07 8.33 0.37
CA LEU A 10 2.27 7.12 0.12
C LEU A 10 0.87 7.20 0.73
N VAL A 11 0.74 7.68 1.97
CA VAL A 11 -0.58 7.81 2.64
C VAL A 11 -1.56 8.74 1.94
N ASN A 12 -1.07 9.56 1.02
CA ASN A 12 -1.86 10.51 0.25
C ASN A 12 -2.12 10.06 -1.20
N GLN A 13 -1.58 8.93 -1.63
CA GLN A 13 -1.80 8.40 -2.98
C GLN A 13 -2.96 7.40 -3.04
N MET A 14 -3.75 7.45 -4.11
CA MET A 14 -4.62 6.32 -4.45
C MET A 14 -3.78 5.18 -5.01
N PRO A 15 -4.07 3.90 -4.67
CA PRO A 15 -5.23 3.47 -3.87
C PRO A 15 -4.95 3.33 -2.36
N PHE A 16 -3.75 3.65 -1.87
CA PHE A 16 -3.42 3.48 -0.44
C PHE A 16 -4.32 4.33 0.47
N THR A 17 -4.68 5.53 0.03
CA THR A 17 -5.72 6.36 0.67
C THR A 17 -7.08 5.67 0.81
N GLN A 18 -7.44 4.77 -0.11
CA GLN A 18 -8.69 4.02 -0.08
C GLN A 18 -8.59 2.78 0.82
N LEU A 19 -7.39 2.19 0.94
CA LEU A 19 -7.08 1.19 1.97
C LEU A 19 -7.24 1.82 3.37
N ILE A 20 -6.61 2.98 3.61
CA ILE A 20 -6.79 3.75 4.85
C ILE A 20 -8.23 4.27 4.98
N GLY A 21 -8.93 4.54 3.89
CA GLY A 21 -10.34 4.92 3.93
C GLY A 21 -11.29 3.77 4.30
N GLY A 22 -10.78 2.55 4.44
CA GLY A 22 -11.57 1.35 4.73
C GLY A 22 -12.40 0.83 3.55
N LEU A 23 -12.19 1.34 2.32
CA LEU A 23 -12.86 0.83 1.12
C LEU A 23 -12.35 -0.56 0.74
N TYR A 24 -11.05 -0.79 0.94
CA TYR A 24 -10.36 -2.04 0.62
C TYR A 24 -9.71 -2.61 1.88
N SER A 25 -9.62 -3.94 1.97
CA SER A 25 -8.87 -4.66 3.00
C SER A 25 -7.45 -5.00 2.55
N SER A 26 -7.23 -5.04 1.23
CA SER A 26 -5.93 -5.31 0.63
C SER A 26 -5.82 -4.64 -0.72
N ILE A 27 -4.62 -4.17 -1.07
CA ILE A 27 -4.26 -3.66 -2.38
C ILE A 27 -3.05 -4.44 -2.90
N TRP A 28 -3.10 -4.83 -4.17
CA TRP A 28 -1.97 -5.43 -4.89
C TRP A 28 -1.55 -4.56 -6.05
N ILE A 29 -0.24 -4.40 -6.22
CA ILE A 29 0.37 -3.74 -7.37
C ILE A 29 1.32 -4.71 -8.02
N LYS A 30 1.05 -5.07 -9.27
CA LYS A 30 1.94 -5.87 -10.10
C LYS A 30 2.64 -4.98 -11.10
N LYS A 31 3.94 -4.78 -10.91
CA LYS A 31 4.86 -4.15 -11.85
C LYS A 31 5.32 -5.19 -12.87
N LYS A 32 4.93 -5.02 -14.13
CA LYS A 32 5.47 -5.76 -15.28
C LYS A 32 6.50 -4.90 -16.01
N ALA A 33 7.09 -5.43 -17.08
CA ALA A 33 8.12 -4.74 -17.85
C ALA A 33 7.67 -3.39 -18.45
N VAL A 34 6.40 -3.28 -18.89
CA VAL A 34 5.87 -2.10 -19.60
C VAL A 34 4.56 -1.57 -19.02
N GLU A 35 3.99 -2.24 -18.02
CA GLU A 35 2.69 -1.87 -17.46
C GLU A 35 2.59 -2.16 -15.96
N TYR A 36 1.59 -1.55 -15.35
CA TYR A 36 1.22 -1.78 -13.96
C TYR A 36 -0.23 -2.22 -13.88
N ALA A 37 -0.48 -3.29 -13.14
CA ALA A 37 -1.82 -3.69 -12.76
C ALA A 37 -2.02 -3.40 -11.27
N VAL A 38 -3.11 -2.72 -10.93
CA VAL A 38 -3.49 -2.41 -9.54
C VAL A 38 -4.83 -3.06 -9.26
N SER A 39 -4.91 -3.81 -8.18
CA SER A 39 -6.11 -4.50 -7.76
C SER A 39 -6.39 -4.22 -6.29
N GLY A 40 -7.66 -4.21 -5.89
CA GLY A 40 -8.07 -4.08 -4.50
C GLY A 40 -9.14 -5.10 -4.13
N ARG A 41 -9.05 -5.65 -2.92
CA ARG A 41 -10.12 -6.47 -2.32
C ARG A 41 -11.02 -5.58 -1.48
N ARG A 42 -12.27 -5.45 -1.89
CA ARG A 42 -13.26 -4.60 -1.20
C ARG A 42 -13.55 -5.16 0.19
N LYS A 43 -13.71 -4.26 1.16
CA LYS A 43 -14.04 -4.64 2.53
C LYS A 43 -15.52 -5.04 2.70
N SER A 44 -16.40 -4.56 1.82
CA SER A 44 -17.85 -4.77 1.91
C SER A 44 -18.31 -6.17 1.51
N ASP A 45 -17.70 -6.74 0.47
CA ASP A 45 -18.17 -7.95 -0.21
C ASP A 45 -17.01 -8.89 -0.61
N ASP A 46 -15.77 -8.59 -0.19
CA ASP A 46 -14.56 -9.33 -0.54
C ASP A 46 -14.27 -9.44 -2.05
N ALA A 47 -14.98 -8.69 -2.90
CA ALA A 47 -14.76 -8.71 -4.33
C ALA A 47 -13.40 -8.10 -4.67
N VAL A 48 -12.64 -8.79 -5.54
CA VAL A 48 -11.40 -8.25 -6.10
C VAL A 48 -11.73 -7.46 -7.36
N VAL A 49 -11.32 -6.20 -7.40
CA VAL A 49 -11.59 -5.30 -8.52
C VAL A 49 -10.29 -4.66 -9.03
N SER A 50 -10.23 -4.41 -10.33
CA SER A 50 -9.16 -3.61 -10.93
C SER A 50 -9.35 -2.15 -10.54
N LEU A 51 -8.27 -1.50 -10.11
CA LEU A 51 -8.22 -0.08 -9.80
C LEU A 51 -7.51 0.68 -10.92
N ALA A 52 -7.83 1.97 -11.06
CA ALA A 52 -7.15 2.81 -12.04
C ALA A 52 -5.66 2.92 -11.71
N GLY A 53 -4.80 2.47 -12.64
CA GLY A 53 -3.34 2.44 -12.47
C GLY A 53 -2.62 3.73 -12.85
N ALA A 54 -3.32 4.85 -13.08
CA ALA A 54 -2.75 6.07 -13.65
C ALA A 54 -1.65 6.74 -12.79
N GLY A 55 -1.47 6.32 -11.53
CA GLY A 55 -0.37 6.74 -10.64
C GLY A 55 0.59 5.63 -10.22
N ALA A 56 0.48 4.43 -10.80
CA ALA A 56 1.24 3.25 -10.36
C ALA A 56 2.77 3.40 -10.35
N PRO A 57 3.42 4.13 -11.28
CA PRO A 57 4.85 4.37 -11.20
C PRO A 57 5.28 5.14 -9.94
N ALA A 58 4.55 6.19 -9.56
CA ALA A 58 4.84 6.99 -8.36
C ALA A 58 4.61 6.18 -7.08
N LEU A 59 3.50 5.43 -7.02
CA LEU A 59 3.20 4.48 -5.94
C LEU A 59 4.35 3.52 -5.69
N VAL A 60 4.93 2.94 -6.75
CA VAL A 60 6.03 1.97 -6.60
C VAL A 60 7.29 2.63 -6.06
N ILE A 61 7.60 3.86 -6.48
CA ILE A 61 8.74 4.62 -5.94
C ILE A 61 8.54 4.87 -4.46
N ASP A 62 7.34 5.31 -4.05
CA ASP A 62 7.06 5.58 -2.64
C ASP A 62 7.05 4.29 -1.80
N LEU A 63 6.52 3.18 -2.34
CA LEU A 63 6.58 1.86 -1.69
C LEU A 63 8.02 1.38 -1.48
N ASP A 64 8.87 1.51 -2.50
CA ASP A 64 10.29 1.19 -2.39
C ASP A 64 11.00 2.10 -1.37
N GLY A 65 10.64 3.38 -1.33
CA GLY A 65 11.13 4.34 -0.35
C GLY A 65 10.72 4.01 1.08
N VAL A 66 9.49 3.53 1.29
CA VAL A 66 8.98 3.08 2.60
C VAL A 66 9.67 1.82 3.07
N LEU A 67 9.85 0.84 2.17
CA LEU A 67 10.51 -0.42 2.49
C LEU A 67 11.98 -0.23 2.86
N GLY A 68 12.68 0.72 2.23
CA GLY A 68 14.10 1.01 2.50
C GLY A 68 14.96 -0.26 2.60
N ASP A 69 14.90 -1.09 1.55
CA ASP A 69 15.56 -2.39 1.40
C ASP A 69 14.96 -3.58 2.16
N ALA A 70 14.00 -3.37 3.06
CA ALA A 70 13.26 -4.47 3.68
C ALA A 70 12.31 -5.18 2.69
N LYS A 71 11.98 -6.44 2.95
CA LYS A 71 10.92 -7.16 2.21
C LYS A 71 9.52 -6.81 2.71
N THR A 72 9.41 -6.56 4.01
CA THR A 72 8.16 -6.22 4.68
C THR A 72 8.44 -5.12 5.69
N VAL A 73 7.50 -4.19 5.82
CA VAL A 73 7.51 -3.19 6.88
C VAL A 73 6.09 -2.97 7.38
N ASP A 74 5.97 -2.76 8.68
CA ASP A 74 4.71 -2.38 9.30
C ASP A 74 4.63 -0.85 9.41
N VAL A 75 3.47 -0.31 9.09
CA VAL A 75 3.21 1.13 9.16
C VAL A 75 1.95 1.38 9.96
N GLU A 76 1.99 2.41 10.80
CA GLU A 76 0.82 2.88 11.52
C GLU A 76 0.35 4.20 10.92
N VAL A 77 -0.94 4.27 10.59
CA VAL A 77 -1.58 5.48 10.06
C VAL A 77 -2.87 5.71 10.84
N GLY A 78 -2.90 6.79 11.63
CA GLY A 78 -4.09 7.13 12.42
C GLY A 78 -4.48 6.02 13.41
N GLY A 79 -3.51 5.35 14.04
CA GLY A 79 -3.76 4.26 14.99
C GLY A 79 -4.17 2.92 14.38
N ALA A 80 -4.23 2.82 13.05
CA ALA A 80 -4.42 1.56 12.34
C ALA A 80 -3.09 1.05 11.77
N ALA A 81 -2.83 -0.24 11.92
CA ALA A 81 -1.62 -0.90 11.43
C ALA A 81 -1.83 -1.57 10.07
N TYR A 82 -0.85 -1.41 9.18
CA TYR A 82 -0.81 -2.00 7.86
C TYR A 82 0.54 -2.63 7.59
N GLY A 83 0.54 -3.80 6.95
CA GLY A 83 1.74 -4.43 6.42
C GLY A 83 1.93 -4.07 4.97
N ILE A 84 3.14 -3.64 4.61
CA ILE A 84 3.57 -3.46 3.21
C ILE A 84 4.60 -4.53 2.89
N THR A 85 4.35 -5.35 1.89
CA THR A 85 5.23 -6.46 1.50
C THR A 85 5.59 -6.38 0.01
N LYS A 86 6.87 -6.60 -0.31
CA LYS A 86 7.40 -6.69 -1.67
C LYS A 86 7.86 -8.10 -1.98
N MET A 87 7.38 -8.65 -3.09
CA MET A 87 7.69 -10.00 -3.55
C MET A 87 8.14 -9.97 -5.02
N ALA A 88 9.24 -10.66 -5.33
CA ALA A 88 9.66 -10.90 -6.70
C ALA A 88 8.92 -12.12 -7.26
N ILE A 89 8.33 -11.99 -8.44
CA ILE A 89 7.60 -13.07 -9.12
C ILE A 89 8.11 -13.22 -10.55
N VAL A 90 7.88 -14.38 -11.17
CA VAL A 90 8.28 -14.57 -12.57
C VAL A 90 7.52 -13.57 -13.45
N GLY A 91 8.27 -12.74 -14.17
CA GLY A 91 7.71 -11.70 -15.05
C GLY A 91 7.37 -10.36 -14.36
N GLY A 92 7.79 -10.12 -13.11
CA GLY A 92 7.61 -8.82 -12.48
C GLY A 92 7.87 -8.75 -10.97
N THR A 93 7.48 -7.62 -10.38
CA THR A 93 7.48 -7.41 -8.93
C THR A 93 6.06 -7.16 -8.47
N GLU A 94 5.66 -7.77 -7.35
CA GLU A 94 4.37 -7.55 -6.71
C GLU A 94 4.54 -6.86 -5.35
N TYR A 95 3.69 -5.89 -5.08
CA TYR A 95 3.57 -5.24 -3.78
C TYR A 95 2.17 -5.52 -3.23
N ALA A 96 2.11 -5.96 -1.98
CA ALA A 96 0.86 -6.17 -1.26
C ALA A 96 0.82 -5.22 -0.06
N MET A 97 -0.33 -4.57 0.12
CA MET A 97 -0.61 -3.72 1.28
C MET A 97 -1.86 -4.26 1.96
N THR A 98 -1.76 -4.60 3.24
CA THR A 98 -2.81 -5.31 3.99
C THR A 98 -3.06 -4.65 5.34
N GLU A 99 -4.32 -4.47 5.69
CA GLU A 99 -4.74 -4.02 7.03
C GLU A 99 -4.56 -5.17 8.06
N HIS A 100 -3.96 -4.89 9.21
CA HIS A 100 -3.66 -5.89 10.24
C HIS A 100 -4.72 -5.97 11.35
N ALA A 101 -5.37 -4.86 11.70
CA ALA A 101 -6.39 -4.80 12.74
C ALA A 101 -7.71 -4.27 12.18
N ARG A 102 -8.83 -4.90 12.55
CA ARG A 102 -10.18 -4.61 12.03
C ARG A 102 -10.80 -3.30 12.57
N ILE A 103 -9.98 -2.43 13.17
CA ILE A 103 -10.43 -1.12 13.64
C ILE A 103 -10.45 -0.21 12.42
N PRO A 104 -11.62 0.36 12.04
CA PRO A 104 -11.69 1.33 10.96
C PRO A 104 -10.63 2.42 11.16
N PRO A 105 -9.88 2.80 10.13
CA PRO A 105 -8.80 3.74 10.32
C PRO A 105 -9.35 5.05 10.85
N ALA A 106 -8.81 5.52 11.98
CA ALA A 106 -9.16 6.85 12.45
C ALA A 106 -8.63 7.88 11.43
N ALA A 107 -9.21 9.08 11.45
CA ALA A 107 -8.78 10.18 10.59
C ALA A 107 -7.23 10.28 10.51
N ARG A 108 -6.68 10.58 9.33
CA ARG A 108 -5.22 10.52 9.05
C ARG A 108 -4.42 11.24 10.14
N GLY A 109 -3.72 10.45 10.96
CA GLY A 109 -2.76 10.93 11.95
C GLY A 109 -1.35 11.04 11.37
N VAL A 110 -0.35 11.26 12.24
CA VAL A 110 1.07 11.24 11.84
C VAL A 110 1.44 9.80 11.46
N PRO A 111 1.84 9.54 10.20
CA PRO A 111 2.21 8.19 9.80
C PRO A 111 3.58 7.82 10.37
N THR A 112 3.71 6.60 10.89
CA THR A 112 4.96 6.09 11.46
C THR A 112 5.31 4.73 10.88
N ILE A 113 6.61 4.43 10.84
CA ILE A 113 7.16 3.16 10.38
C ILE A 113 7.63 2.39 11.60
N VAL A 114 7.27 1.11 11.66
CA VAL A 114 7.66 0.18 12.70
C VAL A 114 8.48 -0.92 12.03
N ILE A 115 9.69 -1.16 12.56
CA ILE A 115 10.67 -2.14 12.05
C ILE A 115 10.90 -3.20 13.11
#